data_AF-A0A1Y4J038-F1
#
_entry.id   AF-A0A1Y4J038-F1
#
_cell.length_a   1.000
_cell.length_b   1.000
_cell.length_c   1.000
_cell.angle_alpha   90.00
_cell.angle_beta   90.00
_cell.angle_gamma   90.00
#
_symmetry.space_group_name_H-M   'P 1'
#
loop_
_entity.id
_entity.type
_entity.pdbx_description
1 polymer ?
#
loop_
_entity_poly.entity_id
_entity_poly.type
_entity_poly.pdbx_seq_one_letter_code
_entity_poly.pdbx_strand_id
1 'polypeptide(L)'
;MVREVFEYQRPKLKLVRYWQMSYKCPACHKKGRSVIVRASVPKPLLNHSLVAASVVAEIMYQKYVNAMPLYRQEAAWKQLGVTFSRTTMARWIIRCAEDWLE
;
A
#
# COMPACT_ATOMS: atom_id res chain seq x y z
N MET A 1 -25.84 -36.36 -2.46
CA MET A 1 -26.38 -35.05 -2.05
C MET A 1 -25.17 -34.15 -1.76
N VAL A 2 -24.83 -33.24 -2.66
CA VAL A 2 -23.74 -32.28 -2.43
C VAL A 2 -24.34 -31.09 -1.70
N ARG A 3 -23.77 -30.72 -0.55
CA ARG A 3 -24.19 -29.54 0.22
C ARG A 3 -23.10 -28.50 0.13
N GLU A 4 -23.41 -27.39 -0.53
CA GLU A 4 -22.53 -26.23 -0.61
C GLU A 4 -22.83 -25.32 0.58
N VAL A 5 -21.79 -24.94 1.32
CA VAL A 5 -21.88 -24.06 2.47
C VAL A 5 -20.88 -22.93 2.26
N PHE A 6 -21.36 -21.69 2.35
CA PHE A 6 -20.52 -20.50 2.26
C PHE A 6 -20.05 -20.10 3.66
N GLU A 7 -18.75 -20.04 3.86
CA GLU A 7 -18.12 -19.49 5.07
C GLU A 7 -17.63 -18.07 4.79
N TYR A 8 -18.10 -17.11 5.59
CA TYR A 8 -17.66 -15.72 5.48
C TYR A 8 -16.44 -15.46 6.38
N GLN A 9 -15.30 -15.14 5.76
CA GLN A 9 -14.10 -14.69 6.47
C GLN A 9 -13.95 -13.17 6.38
N ARG A 10 -13.68 -12.53 7.52
CA ARG A 10 -13.45 -11.08 7.59
C ARG A 10 -12.16 -10.68 6.86
N PRO A 11 -12.06 -9.42 6.39
CA PRO A 11 -10.82 -8.88 5.83
C PRO A 11 -9.65 -9.01 6.81
N LYS A 12 -8.49 -9.48 6.32
CA LYS A 12 -7.25 -9.58 7.11
C LYS A 12 -6.28 -8.48 6.66
N LEU A 13 -5.83 -7.65 7.60
CA LEU A 13 -4.82 -6.63 7.34
C LEU A 13 -3.42 -7.19 7.60
N LYS A 14 -2.47 -6.96 6.69
CA LYS A 14 -1.07 -7.43 6.81
C LYS A 14 -0.10 -6.25 6.64
N LEU A 15 0.86 -6.14 7.54
CA LEU A 15 1.97 -5.19 7.42
C LEU A 15 3.19 -5.91 6.80
N VAL A 16 3.56 -5.52 5.59
CA VAL A 16 4.77 -6.01 4.91
C VAL A 16 5.83 -4.92 4.96
N ARG A 17 6.99 -5.22 5.56
CA ARG A 17 8.13 -4.30 5.63
C ARG A 17 9.22 -4.76 4.67
N TYR A 18 9.57 -3.90 3.72
CA TYR A 18 10.71 -4.12 2.84
C TYR A 18 11.95 -3.42 3.39
N TRP A 19 13.02 -4.17 3.61
CA TRP A 19 14.32 -3.64 4.03
C TRP A 19 15.28 -3.69 2.84
N GLN A 20 15.87 -2.55 2.50
CA GLN A 20 16.85 -2.45 1.42
C GLN A 20 18.23 -2.18 2.00
N MET A 21 19.17 -3.11 1.78
CA MET A 21 20.57 -2.85 2.10
C MET A 21 21.25 -2.16 0.92
N SER A 22 22.06 -1.16 1.25
CA SER A 22 22.93 -0.46 0.29
C SER A 22 24.36 -0.66 0.70
N TYR A 23 25.18 -1.09 -0.26
CA TYR A 23 26.59 -1.37 -0.03
C TYR A 23 27.44 -0.41 -0.84
N LYS A 24 28.56 -0.01 -0.24
CA LYS A 24 29.63 0.75 -0.88
C LYS A 24 30.92 -0.06 -0.78
N CYS A 25 31.67 -0.16 -1.87
CA CYS A 25 33.00 -0.77 -1.82
C CYS A 25 34.03 0.28 -1.32
N PRO A 26 34.70 0.05 -0.16
CA PRO A 26 35.66 1.01 0.39
C PRO A 26 36.88 1.23 -0.51
N ALA A 27 37.34 0.19 -1.21
CA ALA A 27 38.51 0.27 -2.09
C ALA A 27 38.22 1.05 -3.37
N CYS A 28 37.06 0.84 -3.98
CA CYS A 28 36.64 1.56 -5.19
C CYS A 28 36.36 3.04 -4.90
N HIS A 29 35.87 3.35 -3.69
CA HIS A 29 35.67 4.73 -3.24
C HIS A 29 36.98 5.53 -3.22
N LYS A 30 38.09 4.95 -2.74
CA LYS A 30 39.41 5.62 -2.74
C LYS A 30 39.95 5.87 -4.15
N LYS A 31 39.54 5.07 -5.14
CA LYS A 31 39.94 5.19 -6.55
C LYS A 31 39.01 6.11 -7.38
N GLY A 32 38.14 6.88 -6.73
CA GLY A 32 37.20 7.79 -7.40
C GLY A 32 36.01 7.11 -8.09
N ARG A 33 35.84 5.78 -7.96
CA ARG A 33 34.70 5.02 -8.49
C ARG A 33 33.74 4.65 -7.35
N SER A 34 32.99 5.62 -6.86
CA SER A 34 32.01 5.44 -5.79
C SER A 34 30.64 5.04 -6.33
N VAL A 35 30.47 3.76 -6.72
CA VAL A 35 29.14 3.22 -7.07
C VAL A 35 28.48 2.63 -5.83
N ILE A 36 27.29 3.14 -5.49
CA ILE A 36 26.44 2.57 -4.44
C ILE A 36 25.55 1.51 -5.10
N VAL A 37 25.67 0.26 -4.64
CA VAL A 37 24.82 -0.83 -5.12
C VAL A 37 23.71 -1.06 -4.10
N ARG A 38 22.47 -1.13 -4.57
CA ARG A 38 21.29 -1.37 -3.74
C ARG A 38 20.64 -2.69 -4.13
N ALA A 39 20.17 -3.45 -3.15
CA ALA A 39 19.40 -4.67 -3.41
C ALA A 39 18.08 -4.35 -4.13
N SER A 40 17.60 -5.21 -5.02
CA SER A 40 16.31 -5.03 -5.68
C SER A 40 15.17 -5.15 -4.66
N VAL A 41 14.27 -4.17 -4.64
CA VAL A 41 13.05 -4.17 -3.82
C VAL A 41 11.86 -3.93 -4.75
N PRO A 42 10.69 -4.57 -4.51
CA PRO A 42 9.50 -4.31 -5.31
C PRO A 42 9.17 -2.82 -5.34
N LYS A 43 8.79 -2.33 -6.53
CA LYS A 43 8.38 -0.94 -6.68
C LYS A 43 7.11 -0.69 -5.85
N PRO A 44 7.07 0.34 -5.00
CA PRO A 44 5.85 0.69 -4.28
C PRO A 44 4.77 1.15 -5.26
N LEU A 45 3.49 0.99 -4.90
CA LEU A 45 2.38 1.47 -5.72
C LEU A 45 2.45 2.99 -5.89
N LEU A 46 2.58 3.70 -4.77
CA LEU A 46 2.76 5.14 -4.72
C LEU A 46 4.05 5.47 -3.96
N ASN A 47 4.88 6.36 -4.52
CA ASN A 47 6.11 6.80 -3.88
C ASN A 47 5.81 7.45 -2.53
N HIS A 48 6.64 7.13 -1.52
CA HIS A 48 6.49 7.63 -0.15
C HIS A 48 5.13 7.34 0.52
N SER A 49 4.39 6.36 0.02
CA SER A 49 3.12 5.92 0.59
C SER A 49 3.26 4.58 1.30
N LEU A 50 2.41 4.37 2.31
CA LEU A 50 2.25 3.10 3.02
C LEU A 50 1.26 2.16 2.32
N VAL A 51 0.69 2.58 1.19
CA VAL A 51 -0.47 1.92 0.60
C VAL A 51 -0.09 0.80 -0.37
N ALA A 52 -0.73 -0.35 -0.19
CA ALA A 52 -0.74 -1.44 -1.15
C ALA A 52 -1.95 -1.33 -2.08
N ALA A 53 -1.88 -1.95 -3.25
CA ALA A 53 -2.98 -1.95 -4.23
C ALA A 53 -4.30 -2.48 -3.64
N SER A 54 -4.23 -3.52 -2.79
CA SER A 54 -5.41 -4.07 -2.11
C SER A 54 -6.10 -3.06 -1.17
N VAL A 55 -5.34 -2.19 -0.51
CA VAL A 55 -5.89 -1.18 0.40
C VAL A 55 -6.60 -0.09 -0.40
N VAL A 56 -6.01 0.38 -1.50
CA VAL A 56 -6.67 1.36 -2.38
C VAL A 56 -7.93 0.77 -3.01
N ALA A 57 -7.87 -0.47 -3.47
CA ALA A 57 -9.02 -1.17 -4.05
C ALA A 57 -10.18 -1.26 -3.06
N GLU A 58 -9.91 -1.63 -1.80
CA GLU A 58 -10.94 -1.67 -0.75
C GLU A 58 -11.51 -0.28 -0.48
N ILE A 59 -10.67 0.76 -0.39
CA ILE A 59 -11.12 2.14 -0.18
C ILE A 59 -12.03 2.59 -1.33
N MET A 60 -11.65 2.32 -2.58
CA MET A 60 -12.44 2.67 -3.77
C MET A 60 -13.75 1.88 -3.81
N TYR A 61 -13.71 0.57 -3.52
CA TYR A 61 -14.90 -0.26 -3.41
C TYR A 61 -15.88 0.29 -2.38
N GLN A 62 -15.40 0.56 -1.16
CA GLN A 62 -16.24 1.13 -0.10
C GLN A 62 -16.78 2.51 -0.50
N LYS A 63 -15.97 3.36 -1.14
CA LYS A 63 -16.36 4.72 -1.52
C LYS A 63 -17.41 4.76 -2.63
N TYR A 64 -17.20 3.99 -3.69
CA TYR A 64 -17.99 4.08 -4.92
C TYR A 64 -19.07 3.02 -5.02
N VAL A 65 -18.83 1.78 -4.56
CA VAL A 65 -19.84 0.72 -4.59
C VAL A 65 -20.76 0.82 -3.37
N ASN A 66 -20.19 0.95 -2.17
CA ASN A 66 -20.98 0.99 -0.93
C ASN A 66 -21.38 2.41 -0.51
N ALA A 67 -21.02 3.43 -1.29
CA ALA A 67 -21.26 4.85 -0.98
C ALA A 67 -20.76 5.28 0.43
N MET A 68 -19.74 4.62 0.97
CA MET A 68 -19.24 4.87 2.32
C MET A 68 -18.34 6.11 2.32
N PRO A 69 -18.68 7.14 3.12
CA PRO A 69 -17.88 8.35 3.18
C PRO A 69 -16.52 8.10 3.86
N LEU A 70 -15.48 8.82 3.43
CA LEU A 70 -14.11 8.59 3.87
C LEU A 70 -13.91 8.78 5.39
N TYR A 71 -14.70 9.63 6.05
CA TYR A 71 -14.63 9.77 7.52
C TYR A 71 -15.07 8.49 8.25
N ARG A 72 -16.01 7.74 7.68
CA ARG A 72 -16.48 6.47 8.25
C ARG A 72 -15.47 5.37 8.00
N GLN A 73 -14.82 5.39 6.83
CA GLN A 73 -13.70 4.49 6.55
C GLN A 73 -12.52 4.76 7.48
N GLU A 74 -12.18 6.04 7.76
CA GLU A 74 -11.14 6.43 8.72
C GLU A 74 -11.39 5.82 10.11
N ALA A 75 -12.63 5.86 10.59
CA ALA A 75 -13.01 5.20 11.84
C ALA A 75 -12.86 3.66 11.78
N ALA A 76 -13.25 3.03 10.67
CA ALA A 76 -13.14 1.59 10.47
C ALA A 76 -11.68 1.13 10.45
N TRP A 77 -10.80 1.83 9.75
CA TRP A 77 -9.36 1.54 9.76
C TRP A 77 -8.74 1.73 11.15
N LYS A 78 -9.20 2.74 11.90
CA LYS A 78 -8.76 2.95 13.28
C LYS A 78 -9.11 1.77 14.19
N GLN A 79 -10.27 1.12 13.98
CA GLN A 79 -10.62 -0.11 14.70
C GLN A 79 -9.71 -1.29 14.36
N LEU A 80 -9.12 -1.30 13.16
CA LEU A 80 -8.10 -2.27 12.75
C LEU A 80 -6.68 -1.90 13.22
N GLY A 81 -6.54 -0.85 14.03
CA GLY A 81 -5.26 -0.41 14.58
C GLY A 81 -4.40 0.43 13.63
N VAL A 82 -4.98 0.91 12.52
CA VAL A 82 -4.25 1.73 11.52
C VAL A 82 -4.97 3.06 11.29
N THR A 83 -4.23 4.15 11.34
CA THR A 83 -4.77 5.49 11.13
C THR A 83 -4.44 6.01 9.74
N PHE A 84 -5.45 6.05 8.88
CA PHE A 84 -5.38 6.75 7.59
C PHE A 84 -6.21 8.02 7.65
N SER A 85 -5.59 9.16 7.34
CA SER A 85 -6.35 10.40 7.25
C SER A 85 -7.24 10.41 6.01
N ARG A 86 -8.37 11.13 6.09
CA ARG A 86 -9.26 11.37 4.94
C ARG A 86 -8.54 11.93 3.72
N THR A 87 -7.63 12.88 3.93
CA THR A 87 -6.88 13.54 2.85
C THR A 87 -5.92 12.56 2.19
N THR A 88 -5.27 11.71 2.99
CA THR A 88 -4.40 10.63 2.48
C THR A 88 -5.19 9.65 1.61
N MET A 89 -6.35 9.17 2.09
CA MET A 89 -7.19 8.25 1.31
C MET A 89 -7.69 8.89 0.02
N ALA A 90 -8.18 10.14 0.07
CA ALA A 90 -8.62 10.85 -1.12
C ALA A 90 -7.49 11.02 -2.15
N ARG A 91 -6.29 11.40 -1.68
CA ARG A 91 -5.11 11.53 -2.53
C ARG A 91 -4.72 10.21 -3.19
N TRP A 92 -4.83 9.08 -2.48
CA TRP A 92 -4.57 7.77 -3.06
C TRP A 92 -5.56 7.40 -4.16
N ILE A 93 -6.86 7.66 -3.95
CA ILE A 93 -7.89 7.42 -4.97
C ILE A 93 -7.57 8.23 -6.23
N ILE A 94 -7.38 9.54 -6.08
CA ILE A 94 -7.10 10.45 -7.21
C ILE A 94 -5.86 9.98 -7.96
N ARG A 95 -4.75 9.75 -7.23
CA ARG A 95 -3.50 9.38 -7.86
C ARG A 95 -3.56 8.03 -8.56
N CYS A 96 -4.28 7.07 -8.00
CA CYS A 96 -4.44 5.76 -8.63
C CYS A 96 -5.36 5.83 -9.85
N ALA A 97 -6.33 6.74 -9.87
CA ALA A 97 -7.14 6.97 -11.07
C ALA A 97 -6.28 7.60 -12.19
N GLU A 98 -5.54 8.67 -11.90
CA GLU A 98 -4.65 9.34 -12.86
C GLU A 98 -3.55 8.41 -13.40
N ASP A 99 -2.91 7.61 -12.54
CA ASP A 99 -1.75 6.81 -12.93
C ASP A 99 -2.13 5.51 -13.66
N TRP A 100 -3.37 4.99 -13.49
CA TRP A 100 -3.72 3.62 -13.91
C TRP A 100 -5.08 3.44 -14.60
N LEU A 101 -6.02 4.40 -14.50
CA LEU A 101 -7.39 4.25 -15.02
C LEU A 101 -7.75 5.23 -16.13
N GLU A 102 -6.91 6.24 -16.38
CA GLU A 102 -6.94 7.07 -17.59
C GLU A 102 -6.15 6.41 -18.73
#